data_AF-A0A2P2IAP5-F1
#
_entry.id   AF-A0A2P2IAP5-F1
#
_cell.length_a   1.000
_cell.length_b   1.000
_cell.length_c   1.000
_cell.angle_alpha   90.00
_cell.angle_beta   90.00
_cell.angle_gamma   90.00
#
_symmetry.space_group_name_H-M   'P 1'
#
loop_
_entity.id
_entity.type
_entity.pdbx_description
1 polymer ?
#
loop_
_entity_poly.entity_id
_entity_poly.type
_entity_poly.pdbx_seq_one_letter_code
_entity_poly.pdbx_strand_id
1 'polypeptide(L)'
;NTLGRRAQAQNETQVAEGAVGQEAALAGKEKDTSHEMVVACCKFLCYFCRTSRQNQKAMFDHLPFLLENSNILLSRPSLRGTTPLDVAYSSLMDNTELALALREYHLEKIAVYLSRCGLQSNSELVEKGYPDLGWDPVEGERYLDFLRFCVWVGGESVEENANLVIRLLIRRPECLGPALRGEGEGLLCAIIEANKMSERIAMQRMGAEAEGLIDHPMPAGDDDEDYIDTR
;
A
#
# COMPACT_ATOMS: atom_id res chain seq x y z
N ASN A 1 -13.81 70.03 5.29
CA ASN A 1 -12.77 69.11 4.79
C ASN A 1 -12.90 67.72 5.45
N THR A 2 -14.09 67.11 5.38
CA THR A 2 -14.46 65.91 6.17
C THR A 2 -14.99 64.75 5.32
N LEU A 3 -15.07 64.90 3.99
CA LEU A 3 -15.52 63.86 3.06
C LEU A 3 -14.38 62.95 2.57
N GLY A 4 -13.13 63.40 2.57
CA GLY A 4 -11.98 62.60 2.13
C GLY A 4 -11.54 61.51 3.11
N ARG A 5 -11.84 61.66 4.40
CA ARG A 5 -11.39 60.72 5.45
C ARG A 5 -12.26 59.46 5.57
N ARG A 6 -13.51 59.51 5.12
CA ARG A 6 -14.45 58.36 5.20
C ARG A 6 -14.26 57.37 4.05
N ALA A 7 -13.83 57.85 2.89
CA ALA A 7 -13.51 57.01 1.74
C ALA A 7 -12.22 56.20 1.93
N GLN A 8 -11.23 56.73 2.66
CA GLN A 8 -10.01 55.99 3.00
C GLN A 8 -10.26 54.89 4.02
N ALA A 9 -11.07 55.14 5.07
CA ALA A 9 -11.41 54.12 6.06
C ALA A 9 -12.23 52.95 5.49
N GLN A 10 -13.12 53.20 4.52
CA GLN A 10 -13.87 52.12 3.85
C GLN A 10 -12.99 51.29 2.92
N ASN A 11 -11.98 51.89 2.30
CA ASN A 11 -11.02 51.17 1.44
C ASN A 11 -10.02 50.35 2.26
N GLU A 12 -9.58 50.85 3.43
CA GLU A 12 -8.72 50.10 4.36
C GLU A 12 -9.44 48.87 4.98
N THR A 13 -10.75 48.96 5.20
CA THR A 13 -11.53 47.83 5.75
C THR A 13 -11.78 46.74 4.68
N GLN A 14 -11.98 47.12 3.40
CA GLN A 14 -12.12 46.16 2.29
C GLN A 14 -10.78 45.50 1.90
N VAL A 15 -9.65 46.22 2.02
CA VAL A 15 -8.32 45.63 1.79
C VAL A 15 -7.93 44.69 2.94
N ALA A 16 -8.35 44.98 4.18
CA ALA A 16 -8.12 44.09 5.32
C ALA A 16 -8.97 42.79 5.25
N GLU A 17 -10.24 42.86 4.84
CA GLU A 17 -11.07 41.65 4.63
C GLU A 17 -10.62 40.82 3.42
N GLY A 18 -10.09 41.46 2.37
CA GLY A 18 -9.49 40.77 1.22
C GLY A 18 -8.14 40.09 1.53
N ALA A 19 -7.36 40.65 2.47
CA ALA A 19 -6.07 40.09 2.90
C ALA A 19 -6.23 38.86 3.80
N VAL A 20 -7.21 38.87 4.73
CA VAL A 20 -7.50 37.69 5.58
C VAL A 20 -8.10 36.54 4.76
N GLY A 21 -8.89 36.86 3.72
CA GLY A 21 -9.40 35.87 2.76
C GLY A 21 -8.34 35.30 1.80
N GLN A 22 -7.27 36.04 1.50
CA GLN A 22 -6.17 35.56 0.65
C GLN A 22 -5.09 34.79 1.42
N GLU A 23 -4.86 35.08 2.71
CA GLU A 23 -3.99 34.24 3.56
C GLU A 23 -4.65 32.89 3.88
N ALA A 24 -5.98 32.83 3.99
CA ALA A 24 -6.71 31.56 4.16
C ALA A 24 -6.79 30.72 2.86
N ALA A 25 -6.66 31.33 1.69
CA ALA A 25 -6.64 30.63 0.39
C ALA A 25 -5.25 30.10 0.00
N LEU A 26 -4.18 30.53 0.69
CA LEU A 26 -2.81 30.06 0.50
C LEU A 26 -2.32 29.12 1.62
N ALA A 27 -3.12 28.94 2.68
CA ALA A 27 -2.93 27.92 3.71
C ALA A 27 -3.50 26.54 3.31
N GLY A 28 -3.52 26.21 2.01
CA GLY A 28 -4.16 25.03 1.44
C GLY A 28 -3.24 24.05 0.72
N LYS A 29 -1.93 24.13 0.97
CA LYS A 29 -0.97 23.04 0.72
C LYS A 29 -0.09 22.87 1.95
N GLU A 30 -0.69 22.71 3.13
CA GLU A 30 -0.02 21.91 4.15
C GLU A 30 0.19 20.54 3.51
N LYS A 31 1.45 20.20 3.25
CA LYS A 31 1.85 18.85 2.85
C LYS A 31 1.30 17.95 3.95
N ASP A 32 0.29 17.13 3.66
CA ASP A 32 -0.36 16.28 4.66
C ASP A 32 0.67 15.29 5.23
N THR A 33 1.27 15.66 6.37
CA THR A 33 2.32 14.88 7.05
C THR A 33 1.73 13.77 7.91
N SER A 34 0.40 13.62 7.94
CA SER A 34 -0.26 12.57 8.74
C SER A 34 0.23 11.18 8.35
N HIS A 35 0.50 10.95 7.07
CA HIS A 35 1.02 9.69 6.56
C HIS A 35 2.46 9.40 7.03
N GLU A 36 3.33 10.42 7.05
CA GLU A 36 4.71 10.29 7.57
C GLU A 36 4.69 9.92 9.06
N MET A 37 3.79 10.54 9.82
CA MET A 37 3.56 10.20 11.23
C MET A 37 3.08 8.75 11.40
N VAL A 38 2.11 8.30 10.60
CA VAL A 38 1.62 6.90 10.64
C VAL A 38 2.76 5.92 10.37
N VAL A 39 3.59 6.16 9.36
CA VAL A 39 4.75 5.32 9.06
C VAL A 39 5.73 5.28 10.23
N ALA A 40 6.06 6.44 10.81
CA ALA A 40 6.95 6.53 11.96
C ALA A 40 6.41 5.77 13.18
N CYS A 41 5.10 5.89 13.45
CA CYS A 41 4.43 5.15 14.52
C CYS A 41 4.46 3.63 14.28
N CYS A 42 4.15 3.17 13.06
CA CYS A 42 4.18 1.75 12.72
C CYS A 42 5.60 1.18 12.86
N LYS A 43 6.61 1.92 12.40
CA LYS A 43 8.02 1.54 12.55
C LYS A 43 8.41 1.42 14.03
N PHE A 44 8.03 2.38 14.86
CA PHE A 44 8.24 2.30 16.31
C PHE A 44 7.57 1.06 16.91
N LEU A 45 6.32 0.75 16.55
CA LEU A 45 5.61 -0.41 17.05
C LEU A 45 6.25 -1.74 16.59
N CYS A 46 6.76 -1.82 15.37
CA CYS A 46 7.55 -2.97 14.93
C CYS A 46 8.81 -3.17 15.78
N TYR A 47 9.54 -2.10 16.11
CA TYR A 47 10.67 -2.19 17.04
C TYR A 47 10.21 -2.59 18.45
N PHE A 48 9.11 -2.02 18.94
CA PHE A 48 8.53 -2.36 20.23
C PHE A 48 8.22 -3.85 20.33
N CYS A 49 7.60 -4.45 19.31
CA CYS A 49 7.39 -5.90 19.22
C CYS A 49 8.70 -6.69 19.30
N ARG A 50 9.78 -6.25 18.65
CA ARG A 50 11.08 -6.97 18.65
C ARG A 50 11.79 -6.95 20.00
N THR A 51 11.48 -6.00 20.88
CA THR A 51 12.21 -5.88 22.17
C THR A 51 11.85 -6.96 23.19
N SER A 52 10.64 -7.52 23.15
CA SER A 52 10.19 -8.49 24.16
C SER A 52 8.96 -9.28 23.69
N ARG A 53 8.90 -10.56 24.06
CA ARG A 53 7.71 -11.42 23.86
C ARG A 53 6.46 -10.89 24.55
N GLN A 54 6.61 -10.19 25.68
CA GLN A 54 5.47 -9.57 26.37
C GLN A 54 4.89 -8.41 25.56
N ASN A 55 5.76 -7.64 24.89
CA ASN A 55 5.36 -6.52 24.04
C ASN A 55 4.64 -7.04 22.79
N GLN A 56 5.14 -8.13 22.20
CA GLN A 56 4.44 -8.85 21.14
C GLN A 56 3.04 -9.28 21.57
N LYS A 57 2.91 -9.92 22.73
CA LYS A 57 1.60 -10.36 23.24
C LYS A 57 0.62 -9.19 23.38
N ALA A 58 1.08 -8.07 23.96
CA ALA A 58 0.27 -6.87 24.10
C ALA A 58 -0.21 -6.32 22.74
N MET A 59 0.66 -6.31 21.73
CA MET A 59 0.29 -5.90 20.38
C MET A 59 -0.62 -6.92 19.69
N PHE A 60 -0.42 -8.22 19.93
CA PHE A 60 -1.23 -9.29 19.36
C PHE A 60 -2.68 -9.25 19.87
N ASP A 61 -2.91 -8.79 21.10
CA ASP A 61 -4.27 -8.56 21.61
C ASP A 61 -5.05 -7.52 20.80
N HIS A 62 -4.33 -6.62 20.10
CA HIS A 62 -4.88 -5.63 19.18
C HIS A 62 -4.83 -6.06 17.70
N LEU A 63 -4.46 -7.30 17.40
CA LEU A 63 -4.37 -7.82 16.04
C LEU A 63 -5.66 -7.59 15.22
N PRO A 64 -6.89 -7.84 15.72
CA PRO A 64 -8.10 -7.57 14.95
C PRO A 64 -8.22 -6.13 14.46
N PHE A 65 -7.83 -5.16 15.30
CA PHE A 65 -7.85 -3.73 14.96
C PHE A 65 -6.81 -3.40 13.90
N LEU A 66 -5.60 -3.97 14.00
CA LEU A 66 -4.55 -3.78 12.99
C LEU A 66 -4.98 -4.34 11.63
N LEU A 67 -5.65 -5.49 11.61
CA LEU A 67 -6.17 -6.10 10.38
C LEU A 67 -7.38 -5.35 9.80
N GLU A 68 -8.15 -4.61 10.61
CA GLU A 68 -9.21 -3.74 10.09
C GLU A 68 -8.67 -2.53 9.33
N ASN A 69 -7.50 -2.07 9.74
CA ASN A 69 -6.83 -0.89 9.21
C ASN A 69 -5.61 -1.26 8.36
N SER A 70 -5.52 -2.52 7.89
CA SER A 70 -4.32 -3.00 7.19
C SER A 70 -4.13 -2.37 5.82
N ASN A 71 -5.21 -1.91 5.19
CA ASN A 71 -5.20 -1.27 3.87
C ASN A 71 -4.68 0.18 3.90
N ILE A 72 -4.48 0.76 5.07
CA ILE A 72 -3.93 2.11 5.22
C ILE A 72 -2.50 2.13 4.66
N LEU A 73 -2.28 2.97 3.64
CA LEU A 73 -1.00 3.22 2.98
C LEU A 73 -0.45 2.09 2.09
N LEU A 74 -1.22 1.03 1.80
CA LEU A 74 -0.70 -0.06 0.95
C LEU A 74 -0.58 0.32 -0.54
N SER A 75 -1.31 1.34 -0.99
CA SER A 75 -1.42 1.74 -2.41
C SER A 75 -0.36 2.75 -2.86
N ARG A 76 0.37 3.39 -1.93
CA ARG A 76 1.35 4.45 -2.23
C ARG A 76 2.78 3.88 -2.28
N PRO A 77 3.40 3.71 -3.47
CA PRO A 77 4.76 3.15 -3.58
C PRO A 77 5.86 3.89 -2.79
N SER A 78 5.84 5.23 -2.70
CA SER A 78 6.76 5.99 -1.83
C SER A 78 6.50 5.83 -0.33
N LEU A 79 5.41 5.17 0.04
CA LEU A 79 5.13 4.71 1.41
C LEU A 79 5.30 3.21 1.56
N ARG A 80 6.24 2.60 0.81
CA ARG A 80 6.94 1.35 1.18
C ARG A 80 7.54 1.33 2.61
N GLY A 81 7.28 2.36 3.41
CA GLY A 81 7.44 2.38 4.84
C GLY A 81 6.52 1.41 5.57
N THR A 82 6.77 1.28 6.87
CA THR A 82 6.04 0.39 7.75
C THR A 82 4.58 0.78 7.85
N THR A 83 3.69 -0.18 7.62
CA THR A 83 2.23 -0.06 7.63
C THR A 83 1.64 -0.77 8.85
N PRO A 84 0.34 -0.58 9.16
CA PRO A 84 -0.31 -1.35 10.21
C PRO A 84 -0.26 -2.87 9.99
N LEU A 85 -0.24 -3.33 8.72
CA LEU A 85 -0.07 -4.74 8.38
C LEU A 85 1.31 -5.27 8.81
N ASP A 86 2.35 -4.44 8.75
CA ASP A 86 3.69 -4.82 9.21
C ASP A 86 3.75 -4.98 10.73
N VAL A 87 3.04 -4.10 11.45
CA VAL A 87 2.90 -4.20 12.91
C VAL A 87 2.13 -5.49 13.27
N ALA A 88 1.10 -5.83 12.49
CA ALA A 88 0.29 -7.01 12.70
C ALA A 88 1.14 -8.29 12.66
N TYR A 89 1.96 -8.52 11.63
CA TYR A 89 2.82 -9.71 11.63
C TYR A 89 3.99 -9.57 12.61
N SER A 90 4.53 -8.37 12.86
CA SER A 90 5.59 -8.17 13.87
C SER A 90 5.15 -8.57 15.28
N SER A 91 3.84 -8.51 15.56
CA SER A 91 3.25 -8.94 16.83
C SER A 91 3.32 -10.45 17.08
N LEU A 92 3.56 -11.27 16.04
CA LEU A 92 3.66 -12.73 16.14
C LEU A 92 4.96 -13.32 15.56
N MET A 93 5.76 -12.49 14.87
CA MET A 93 7.05 -12.88 14.28
C MET A 93 7.97 -13.50 15.35
N ASP A 94 8.64 -14.61 15.00
CA ASP A 94 9.54 -15.37 15.89
C ASP A 94 8.89 -15.82 17.22
N ASN A 95 7.56 -15.91 17.25
CA ASN A 95 6.79 -16.33 18.42
C ASN A 95 5.73 -17.38 18.04
N THR A 96 6.14 -18.66 18.09
CA THR A 96 5.31 -19.80 17.71
C THR A 96 4.01 -19.90 18.53
N GLU A 97 4.04 -19.52 19.81
CA GLU A 97 2.84 -19.54 20.67
C GLU A 97 1.77 -18.57 20.17
N LEU A 98 2.17 -17.36 19.75
CA LEU A 98 1.24 -16.37 19.19
C LEU A 98 0.79 -16.76 17.79
N ALA A 99 1.68 -17.36 16.99
CA ALA A 99 1.33 -17.87 15.68
C ALA A 99 0.27 -18.98 15.78
N LEU A 100 0.37 -19.89 16.75
CA LEU A 100 -0.64 -20.92 17.02
C LEU A 100 -1.93 -20.34 17.63
N ALA A 101 -1.87 -19.16 18.24
CA ALA A 101 -3.06 -18.45 18.74
C ALA A 101 -3.85 -17.74 17.62
N LEU A 102 -3.36 -17.76 16.37
CA LEU A 102 -4.12 -17.26 15.23
C LEU A 102 -5.41 -18.06 15.05
N ARG A 103 -6.43 -17.37 14.53
CA ARG A 103 -7.79 -17.90 14.36
C ARG A 103 -8.20 -17.71 12.92
N GLU A 104 -9.10 -18.57 12.43
CA GLU A 104 -9.53 -18.55 11.02
C GLU A 104 -10.02 -17.17 10.57
N TYR A 105 -10.75 -16.43 11.41
CA TYR A 105 -11.25 -15.09 11.06
C TYR A 105 -10.14 -14.04 10.85
N HIS A 106 -8.96 -14.19 11.47
CA HIS A 106 -7.83 -13.28 11.25
C HIS A 106 -7.31 -13.44 9.82
N LEU A 107 -7.04 -14.67 9.42
CA LEU A 107 -6.53 -15.00 8.09
C LEU A 107 -7.60 -14.83 7.01
N GLU A 108 -8.87 -15.06 7.34
CA GLU A 108 -9.99 -14.84 6.43
C GLU A 108 -10.10 -13.38 6.00
N LYS A 109 -9.91 -12.42 6.93
CA LYS A 109 -9.93 -11.00 6.59
C LYS A 109 -8.88 -10.64 5.54
N ILE A 110 -7.66 -11.16 5.71
CA ILE A 110 -6.57 -10.98 4.74
C ILE A 110 -6.87 -11.66 3.41
N ALA A 111 -7.43 -12.88 3.42
CA ALA A 111 -7.85 -13.55 2.19
C ALA A 111 -8.95 -12.77 1.44
N VAL A 112 -9.87 -12.10 2.15
CA VAL A 112 -10.87 -11.23 1.53
C VAL A 112 -10.21 -10.00 0.89
N TYR A 113 -9.26 -9.35 1.56
CA TYR A 113 -8.55 -8.22 0.96
C TYR A 113 -7.71 -8.64 -0.26
N LEU A 114 -6.97 -9.74 -0.16
CA LEU A 114 -6.22 -10.30 -1.28
C LEU A 114 -7.13 -10.65 -2.47
N SER A 115 -8.34 -11.17 -2.23
CA SER A 115 -9.30 -11.44 -3.31
C SER A 115 -9.76 -10.17 -4.05
N ARG A 116 -9.81 -9.02 -3.35
CA ARG A 116 -10.14 -7.72 -3.97
C ARG A 116 -9.00 -7.24 -4.85
N CYS A 117 -7.75 -7.42 -4.43
CA CYS A 117 -6.58 -7.09 -5.24
C CYS A 117 -6.63 -7.81 -6.59
N GLY A 118 -7.06 -9.07 -6.64
CA GLY A 118 -7.21 -9.81 -7.90
C GLY A 118 -8.40 -9.40 -8.79
N LEU A 119 -9.29 -8.52 -8.32
CA LEU A 119 -10.51 -8.11 -9.03
C LEU A 119 -10.57 -6.61 -9.33
N GLN A 120 -9.69 -5.81 -8.75
CA GLN A 120 -9.75 -4.36 -8.79
C GLN A 120 -8.42 -3.79 -9.29
N SER A 121 -8.51 -2.86 -10.23
CA SER A 121 -7.39 -2.06 -10.69
C SER A 121 -6.88 -1.13 -9.58
N ASN A 122 -5.57 -0.95 -9.51
CA ASN A 122 -4.98 0.06 -8.64
C ASN A 122 -5.21 1.45 -9.23
N SER A 123 -6.20 2.18 -8.69
CA SER A 123 -6.59 3.49 -9.20
C SER A 123 -5.49 4.54 -9.02
N GLU A 124 -4.66 4.42 -7.98
CA GLU A 124 -3.54 5.35 -7.75
C GLU A 124 -2.44 5.18 -8.79
N LEU A 125 -2.13 3.95 -9.19
CA LEU A 125 -1.18 3.69 -10.28
C LEU A 125 -1.72 4.20 -11.61
N VAL A 126 -3.00 3.96 -11.90
CA VAL A 126 -3.62 4.49 -13.12
C VAL A 126 -3.60 6.02 -13.14
N GLU A 127 -3.87 6.69 -12.01
CA GLU A 127 -3.77 8.15 -11.90
C GLU A 127 -2.34 8.67 -12.11
N LYS A 128 -1.33 7.89 -11.68
CA LYS A 128 0.09 8.18 -11.94
C LYS A 128 0.54 7.85 -13.37
N GLY A 129 -0.38 7.40 -14.23
CA GLY A 129 -0.13 7.10 -15.64
C GLY A 129 0.35 5.69 -15.92
N TYR A 130 0.38 4.78 -14.93
CA TYR A 130 0.70 3.38 -15.16
C TYR A 130 -0.42 2.67 -15.94
N PRO A 131 -0.08 1.64 -16.74
CA PRO A 131 -1.08 0.84 -17.44
C PRO A 131 -2.03 0.14 -16.45
N ASP A 132 -3.33 0.19 -16.76
CA ASP A 132 -4.32 -0.55 -16.00
C ASP A 132 -4.20 -2.05 -16.27
N LEU A 133 -3.80 -2.81 -15.25
CA LEU A 133 -3.67 -4.27 -15.31
C LEU A 133 -4.99 -5.01 -15.07
N GLY A 134 -6.02 -4.34 -14.54
CA GLY A 134 -7.26 -4.97 -14.08
C GLY A 134 -7.16 -5.70 -12.74
N TRP A 135 -6.01 -5.62 -12.06
CA TRP A 135 -5.75 -6.16 -10.73
C TRP A 135 -4.62 -5.35 -10.05
N ASP A 136 -4.47 -5.49 -8.73
CA ASP A 136 -3.47 -4.80 -7.92
C ASP A 136 -2.36 -5.76 -7.44
N PRO A 137 -1.23 -5.85 -8.17
CA PRO A 137 -0.09 -6.66 -7.73
C PRO A 137 0.63 -6.11 -6.50
N VAL A 138 0.59 -4.79 -6.29
CA VAL A 138 1.37 -4.10 -5.26
C VAL A 138 0.77 -4.34 -3.89
N GLU A 139 -0.54 -4.13 -3.74
CA GLU A 139 -1.24 -4.42 -2.49
C GLU A 139 -1.28 -5.93 -2.23
N GLY A 140 -1.48 -6.74 -3.27
CA GLY A 140 -1.53 -8.20 -3.19
C GLY A 140 -0.25 -8.83 -2.61
N GLU A 141 0.93 -8.36 -3.02
CA GLU A 141 2.21 -8.83 -2.49
C GLU A 141 2.31 -8.66 -0.97
N ARG A 142 1.82 -7.53 -0.43
CA ARG A 142 1.89 -7.22 1.00
C ARG A 142 1.02 -8.16 1.84
N TYR A 143 -0.16 -8.51 1.34
CA TYR A 143 -1.02 -9.51 1.98
C TYR A 143 -0.40 -10.91 1.92
N LEU A 144 0.23 -11.28 0.81
CA LEU A 144 0.94 -12.56 0.69
C LEU A 144 2.13 -12.63 1.65
N ASP A 145 2.88 -11.55 1.82
CA ASP A 145 3.96 -11.46 2.81
C ASP A 145 3.45 -11.64 4.24
N PHE A 146 2.32 -11.00 4.59
CA PHE A 146 1.69 -11.25 5.89
C PHE A 146 1.34 -12.73 6.10
N LEU A 147 0.73 -13.37 5.10
CA LEU A 147 0.40 -14.80 5.17
C LEU A 147 1.67 -15.66 5.29
N ARG A 148 2.74 -15.30 4.57
CA ARG A 148 4.06 -15.95 4.69
C ARG A 148 4.59 -15.89 6.12
N PHE A 149 4.52 -14.74 6.79
CA PHE A 149 4.95 -14.62 8.18
C PHE A 149 4.06 -15.35 9.19
N CYS A 150 2.80 -15.62 8.84
CA CYS A 150 1.93 -16.45 9.68
C CYS A 150 2.23 -17.95 9.57
N VAL A 151 2.72 -18.40 8.41
CA VAL A 151 3.04 -19.82 8.17
C VAL A 151 4.50 -20.17 8.46
N TRP A 152 5.42 -19.20 8.40
CA TRP A 152 6.85 -19.41 8.63
C TRP A 152 7.32 -18.58 9.83
N VAL A 153 7.56 -19.24 10.97
CA VAL A 153 7.88 -18.58 12.24
C VAL A 153 9.08 -19.24 12.87
N GLY A 154 10.11 -18.46 13.25
CA GLY A 154 11.30 -18.99 13.92
C GLY A 154 12.13 -19.99 13.09
N GLY A 155 11.99 -19.97 11.76
CA GLY A 155 12.68 -20.91 10.86
C GLY A 155 11.94 -22.22 10.62
N GLU A 156 10.73 -22.37 11.16
CA GLU A 156 9.91 -23.57 11.01
C GLU A 156 8.53 -23.24 10.41
N SER A 157 7.92 -24.25 9.78
CA SER A 157 6.56 -24.17 9.24
C SER A 157 5.53 -24.41 10.35
N VAL A 158 4.54 -23.53 10.44
CA VAL A 158 3.36 -23.69 11.29
C VAL A 158 2.25 -24.34 10.46
N GLU A 159 2.22 -25.67 10.45
CA GLU A 159 1.34 -26.47 9.59
C GLU A 159 -0.15 -26.15 9.77
N GLU A 160 -0.61 -25.86 11.00
CA GLU A 160 -2.02 -25.49 11.25
C GLU A 160 -2.41 -24.19 10.51
N ASN A 161 -1.52 -23.21 10.53
CA ASN A 161 -1.70 -21.96 9.80
C ASN A 161 -1.62 -22.18 8.29
N ALA A 162 -0.67 -22.99 7.81
CA ALA A 162 -0.54 -23.31 6.40
C ALA A 162 -1.82 -23.97 5.86
N ASN A 163 -2.38 -24.93 6.59
CA ASN A 163 -3.64 -25.58 6.24
C ASN A 163 -4.82 -24.60 6.22
N LEU A 164 -4.89 -23.65 7.16
CA LEU A 164 -5.89 -22.58 7.15
C LEU A 164 -5.75 -21.70 5.91
N VAL A 165 -4.53 -21.21 5.63
CA VAL A 165 -4.25 -20.36 4.46
C VAL A 165 -4.61 -21.07 3.16
N ILE A 166 -4.18 -22.30 2.96
CA ILE A 166 -4.50 -23.09 1.75
C ILE A 166 -6.01 -23.24 1.59
N ARG A 167 -6.74 -23.60 2.66
CA ARG A 167 -8.20 -23.74 2.62
C ARG A 167 -8.89 -22.42 2.26
N LEU A 168 -8.42 -21.30 2.80
CA LEU A 168 -8.98 -19.97 2.52
C LEU A 168 -8.72 -19.53 1.07
N LEU A 169 -7.53 -19.80 0.54
CA LEU A 169 -7.16 -19.45 -0.84
C LEU A 169 -7.87 -20.31 -1.87
N ILE A 170 -8.02 -21.63 -1.67
CA ILE A 170 -8.77 -22.49 -2.61
C ILE A 170 -10.25 -22.08 -2.71
N ARG A 171 -10.83 -21.57 -1.62
CA ARG A 171 -12.21 -21.06 -1.60
C ARG A 171 -12.37 -19.71 -2.30
N ARG A 172 -11.27 -19.02 -2.64
CA ARG A 172 -11.22 -17.70 -3.26
C ARG A 172 -10.20 -17.69 -4.40
N PRO A 173 -10.51 -18.29 -5.56
CA PRO A 173 -9.59 -18.34 -6.71
C PRO A 173 -9.19 -16.93 -7.21
N GLU A 174 -9.90 -15.88 -6.80
CA GLU A 174 -9.60 -14.49 -7.09
C GLU A 174 -8.34 -13.99 -6.36
N CYS A 175 -7.89 -14.68 -5.30
CA CYS A 175 -6.60 -14.42 -4.67
C CYS A 175 -5.41 -14.82 -5.57
N LEU A 176 -5.67 -15.63 -6.61
CA LEU A 176 -4.67 -15.96 -7.62
C LEU A 176 -4.66 -14.88 -8.70
N GLY A 177 -3.48 -14.61 -9.25
CA GLY A 177 -3.34 -13.71 -10.38
C GLY A 177 -4.22 -14.13 -11.56
N PRO A 178 -4.70 -13.19 -12.40
CA PRO A 178 -5.65 -13.49 -13.48
C PRO A 178 -5.23 -14.62 -14.43
N ALA A 179 -3.91 -14.75 -14.68
CA ALA A 179 -3.37 -15.81 -15.53
C ALA A 179 -3.42 -17.22 -14.92
N LEU A 180 -3.65 -17.34 -13.61
CA LEU A 180 -3.62 -18.62 -12.86
C LEU A 180 -4.99 -19.11 -12.43
N ARG A 181 -6.05 -18.32 -12.61
CA ARG A 181 -7.42 -18.68 -12.22
C ARG A 181 -8.24 -19.14 -13.42
N GLY A 182 -9.09 -20.16 -13.22
CA GLY A 182 -10.02 -20.64 -14.24
C GLY A 182 -9.31 -21.16 -15.51
N GLU A 183 -9.68 -20.61 -16.67
CA GLU A 183 -9.07 -20.89 -17.99
C GLU A 183 -7.89 -19.95 -18.31
N GLY A 184 -7.21 -19.40 -17.30
CA GLY A 184 -6.06 -18.53 -17.49
C GLY A 184 -4.93 -19.18 -18.29
N GLU A 185 -4.09 -18.36 -18.92
CA GLU A 185 -3.01 -18.80 -19.82
C GLU A 185 -1.89 -19.59 -19.13
N GLY A 186 -1.87 -19.61 -17.79
CA GLY A 186 -0.92 -20.35 -16.98
C GLY A 186 0.35 -19.55 -16.64
N LEU A 187 1.10 -20.06 -15.66
CA LEU A 187 2.25 -19.36 -15.07
C LEU A 187 3.37 -19.11 -16.09
N LEU A 188 3.64 -20.07 -16.96
CA LEU A 188 4.72 -19.94 -17.95
C LEU A 188 4.43 -18.79 -18.93
N CYS A 189 3.22 -18.73 -19.48
CA CYS A 189 2.82 -17.64 -20.37
C CYS A 189 2.85 -16.30 -19.63
N ALA A 190 2.34 -16.25 -18.39
CA ALA A 190 2.38 -15.03 -17.58
C ALA A 190 3.81 -14.50 -17.38
N ILE A 191 4.77 -15.37 -17.07
CA ILE A 191 6.19 -14.98 -16.90
C ILE A 191 6.80 -14.51 -18.22
N ILE A 192 6.48 -15.18 -19.33
CA ILE A 192 6.98 -14.78 -20.66
C ILE A 192 6.45 -13.38 -21.02
N GLU A 193 5.16 -13.11 -20.80
CA GLU A 193 4.57 -11.80 -21.08
C GLU A 193 5.11 -10.71 -20.14
N ALA A 194 5.35 -11.02 -18.86
CA ALA A 194 6.01 -10.11 -17.93
C ALA A 194 7.43 -9.74 -18.40
N ASN A 195 8.24 -10.71 -18.83
CA ASN A 195 9.57 -10.45 -19.41
C ASN A 195 9.50 -9.53 -20.64
N LYS A 196 8.57 -9.79 -21.58
CA LYS A 196 8.37 -8.92 -22.75
C LYS A 196 7.92 -7.51 -22.37
N MET A 197 7.13 -7.37 -21.31
CA MET A 197 6.72 -6.07 -20.79
C MET A 197 7.91 -5.32 -20.19
N SER A 198 8.71 -6.00 -19.38
CA SER A 198 9.96 -5.50 -18.79
C SER A 198 10.96 -5.03 -19.85
N GLU A 199 11.17 -5.82 -20.90
CA GLU A 199 12.05 -5.46 -22.04
C GLU A 199 11.53 -4.23 -22.78
N ARG A 200 10.22 -4.13 -23.02
CA ARG A 200 9.61 -2.96 -23.68
C ARG A 200 9.78 -1.68 -22.86
N ILE A 201 9.54 -1.76 -21.55
CA ILE A 201 9.75 -0.62 -20.63
C ILE A 201 11.23 -0.21 -20.65
N ALA A 202 12.16 -1.16 -20.62
CA ALA A 202 13.59 -0.87 -20.71
C ALA A 202 13.98 -0.19 -22.04
N MET A 203 13.41 -0.63 -23.17
CA MET A 203 13.64 0.00 -24.48
C MET A 203 13.07 1.42 -24.55
N GLN A 204 11.87 1.65 -24.00
CA GLN A 204 11.25 2.97 -23.91
C GLN A 204 12.12 3.94 -23.10
N ARG A 205 12.70 3.49 -21.98
CA ARG A 205 13.62 4.30 -21.18
C ARG A 205 14.88 4.72 -21.94
N MET A 206 15.35 3.89 -22.87
CA MET A 206 16.55 4.16 -23.68
C MET A 206 16.27 5.09 -24.87
N GLY A 207 15.04 5.62 -25.00
CA GLY A 207 14.66 6.55 -26.06
C GLY A 207 14.50 5.89 -27.44
N ALA A 208 14.31 4.57 -27.49
CA ALA A 208 14.00 3.87 -28.72
C ALA A 208 12.51 4.07 -29.07
N GLU A 209 12.22 4.59 -30.26
CA GLU A 209 10.85 4.63 -30.81
C GLU A 209 10.35 3.19 -31.05
N ALA A 210 9.73 2.60 -30.05
CA ALA A 210 8.96 1.37 -30.21
C ALA A 210 7.52 1.75 -30.59
N GLU A 211 7.16 1.59 -31.86
CA GLU A 211 5.78 1.75 -32.33
C GLU A 211 4.83 0.85 -31.49
N GLY A 212 3.79 1.45 -30.90
CA GLY A 212 2.79 0.75 -30.08
C GLY A 212 2.98 0.87 -28.55
N LEU A 213 3.43 2.04 -28.07
CA LEU A 213 3.74 2.31 -26.67
C LEU A 213 2.64 1.82 -25.70
N ILE A 214 3.04 0.99 -24.74
CA ILE A 214 2.42 1.01 -23.42
C ILE A 214 2.87 2.33 -22.79
N ASP A 215 1.94 3.22 -22.48
CA ASP A 215 2.25 4.48 -21.79
C ASP A 215 2.62 4.13 -20.34
N HIS A 216 3.88 3.76 -20.12
CA HIS A 216 4.44 3.56 -18.79
C HIS A 216 5.16 4.85 -18.39
N PRO A 217 4.88 5.40 -17.20
CA PRO A 217 5.51 6.63 -16.76
C PRO A 217 7.02 6.43 -16.63
N MET A 218 7.77 7.50 -16.87
CA MET A 218 9.22 7.55 -16.65
C MET A 218 9.49 8.03 -15.23
N PRO A 219 10.55 7.53 -14.56
CA PRO A 219 10.91 8.04 -13.24
C PRO A 219 11.21 9.55 -13.31
N ALA A 220 10.73 10.30 -12.32
CA ALA A 220 10.91 11.75 -12.22
C ALA A 220 12.35 12.16 -11.83
N GLY A 221 13.24 11.19 -11.58
CA GLY A 221 14.65 11.34 -11.22
C GLY A 221 15.21 10.03 -10.64
N ASP A 222 16.51 10.00 -10.32
CA ASP A 222 17.16 8.83 -9.71
C ASP A 222 16.64 8.51 -8.29
N ASP A 223 16.04 9.50 -7.61
CA ASP A 223 15.46 9.40 -6.27
C ASP A 223 13.91 9.26 -6.28
N ASP A 224 13.30 8.91 -7.42
CA ASP A 224 11.85 8.72 -7.52
C ASP A 224 11.44 7.40 -6.81
N GLU A 225 11.31 7.46 -5.49
CA GLU A 225 10.89 6.33 -4.64
C GLU A 225 9.45 5.84 -4.95
N ASP A 226 8.66 6.66 -5.67
CA ASP A 226 7.32 6.34 -6.14
C ASP A 226 7.30 5.55 -7.45
N TYR A 227 8.46 5.40 -8.08
CA TYR A 227 8.59 4.65 -9.32
C TYR A 227 8.45 3.15 -9.07
N ILE A 228 7.44 2.54 -9.68
CA ILE A 228 7.27 1.10 -9.73
C ILE A 228 7.80 0.60 -11.05
N ASP A 229 8.83 -0.23 -10.99
CA ASP A 229 9.23 -1.02 -12.15
C ASP A 229 8.28 -2.21 -12.24
N THR A 230 7.30 -2.19 -13.14
CA THR A 230 6.38 -3.32 -13.36
C THR A 230 7.07 -4.47 -14.12
N ARG A 231 8.35 -4.75 -13.81
CA ARG A 231 9.17 -5.80 -14.44
C ARG A 231 8.70 -7.20 -14.14
#